data_AF-A0A1G7BCQ4-F1
#
_entry.id   AF-A0A1G7BCQ4-F1
#
_cell.length_a   1.000
_cell.length_b   1.000
_cell.length_c   1.000
_cell.angle_alpha   90.00
_cell.angle_beta   90.00
_cell.angle_gamma   90.00
#
_symmetry.space_group_name_H-M   'P 1'
#
loop_
_entity.id
_entity.type
_entity.pdbx_description
1 polymer ?
#
loop_
_entity_poly.entity_id
_entity_poly.type
_entity_poly.pdbx_seq_one_letter_code
_entity_poly.pdbx_strand_id
1 'polypeptide(L)'
;MEKGGSITKKRLLIIALCSAFGLFWSYKEEVFATFKLIDQYGLNKELKNKSIETLTHNEMKKVGEHFVTEQLSVFEFNNKEDVKQKGEELFVNRECEQLMRNYYPNHFRDLEYKFTDEEIREETDESFRYHAVAYVAGTENGKRSEMKLNYEIKIVKVNNIFKVLEQKQYVQ
;
A
#
# COMPACT_ATOMS: atom_id res chain seq x y z
N MET A 1 55.00 -22.95 8.38
CA MET A 1 53.77 -23.70 8.09
C MET A 1 52.62 -23.11 8.88
N GLU A 2 51.46 -23.06 8.23
CA GLU A 2 50.34 -22.13 8.39
C GLU A 2 49.69 -22.09 9.78
N LYS A 3 49.69 -20.91 10.42
CA LYS A 3 48.78 -20.58 11.54
C LYS A 3 47.93 -19.32 11.25
N GLY A 4 47.66 -19.04 9.98
CA GLY A 4 46.82 -17.91 9.56
C GLY A 4 45.41 -18.29 9.08
N GLY A 5 45.18 -19.53 8.64
CA GLY A 5 43.94 -19.89 7.93
C GLY A 5 42.70 -20.14 8.79
N SER A 6 42.87 -20.45 10.08
CA SER A 6 41.73 -20.84 10.93
C SER A 6 40.91 -19.65 11.46
N ILE A 7 41.53 -18.48 11.63
CA ILE A 7 40.87 -17.29 12.21
C ILE A 7 40.05 -16.57 11.12
N THR A 8 40.58 -16.48 9.90
CA THR A 8 39.92 -15.84 8.76
C THR A 8 38.65 -16.59 8.35
N LYS A 9 38.67 -17.94 8.37
CA LYS A 9 37.49 -18.77 8.07
C LYS A 9 36.37 -18.59 9.11
N LYS A 10 36.70 -18.49 10.41
CA LYS A 10 35.69 -18.24 11.47
C LYS A 10 35.04 -16.87 11.35
N ARG A 11 35.81 -15.83 11.00
CA ARG A 11 35.30 -14.47 10.79
C ARG A 11 34.38 -14.35 9.57
N LEU A 12 34.74 -15.00 8.45
CA LEU A 12 33.90 -15.08 7.26
C LEU A 12 32.56 -15.79 7.52
N LEU A 13 32.58 -16.85 8.33
CA LEU A 13 31.38 -17.61 8.69
C LEU A 13 30.41 -16.80 9.56
N ILE A 14 30.94 -15.96 10.47
CA ILE A 14 30.14 -15.03 11.28
C ILE A 14 29.53 -13.92 10.40
N ILE A 15 30.30 -13.34 9.48
CA ILE A 15 29.78 -12.31 8.56
C ILE A 15 28.67 -12.91 7.68
N ALA A 16 28.85 -14.12 7.14
CA ALA A 16 27.83 -14.80 6.35
C ALA A 16 26.55 -15.11 7.16
N LEU A 17 26.69 -15.53 8.43
CA LEU A 17 25.56 -15.71 9.35
C LEU A 17 24.85 -14.39 9.68
N CYS A 18 25.59 -13.30 9.88
CA CYS A 18 25.03 -11.97 10.09
C CYS A 18 24.30 -11.45 8.85
N SER A 19 24.83 -11.69 7.65
CA SER A 19 24.15 -11.35 6.39
C SER A 19 22.88 -12.18 6.18
N ALA A 20 22.90 -13.47 6.49
CA ALA A 20 21.71 -14.33 6.44
C ALA A 20 20.65 -13.91 7.47
N PHE A 21 21.06 -13.50 8.69
CA PHE A 21 20.14 -12.96 9.70
C PHE A 21 19.57 -11.59 9.34
N GLY A 22 20.37 -10.71 8.71
CA GLY A 22 19.89 -9.42 8.22
C GLY A 22 18.83 -9.58 7.11
N LEU A 23 19.04 -10.52 6.20
CA LEU A 23 18.06 -10.86 5.16
C LEU A 23 16.82 -11.56 5.72
N PHE A 24 16.95 -12.35 6.79
CA PHE A 24 15.80 -13.00 7.45
C PHE A 24 14.97 -12.03 8.30
N TRP A 25 15.56 -10.92 8.76
CA TRP A 25 14.84 -9.91 9.57
C TRP A 25 13.90 -9.05 8.70
N SER A 26 14.29 -8.73 7.47
CA SER A 26 13.42 -8.01 6.52
C SER A 26 12.13 -8.78 6.22
N TYR A 27 12.15 -10.12 6.27
CA TYR A 27 10.97 -10.95 6.08
C TYR A 27 9.95 -10.90 7.24
N LYS A 28 10.35 -10.46 8.43
CA LYS A 28 9.46 -10.39 9.60
C LYS A 28 8.75 -9.06 9.77
N GLU A 29 9.24 -7.96 9.20
CA GLU A 29 8.57 -6.66 9.35
C GLU A 29 7.18 -6.65 8.70
N GLU A 30 6.96 -7.38 7.60
CA GLU A 30 5.66 -7.47 6.92
C GLU A 30 4.58 -8.20 7.74
N VAL A 31 4.96 -9.25 8.48
CA VAL A 31 4.02 -10.02 9.32
C VAL A 31 3.52 -9.19 10.52
N PHE A 32 4.35 -8.26 11.01
CA PHE A 32 4.07 -7.41 12.17
C PHE A 32 3.67 -5.96 11.85
N ALA A 33 3.38 -5.63 10.59
CA ALA A 33 2.99 -4.26 10.26
C ALA A 33 1.82 -3.80 11.17
N THR A 34 2.02 -2.67 11.85
CA THR A 34 1.02 -2.05 12.73
C THR A 34 -0.03 -1.36 11.88
N PHE A 35 -1.28 -1.39 12.35
CA PHE A 35 -2.35 -0.57 11.78
C PHE A 35 -2.00 0.92 11.85
N LYS A 36 -2.26 1.64 10.75
CA LYS A 36 -1.93 3.06 10.59
C LYS A 36 -3.16 3.85 10.14
N LEU A 37 -3.22 5.12 10.52
CA LEU A 37 -4.25 6.06 10.06
C LEU A 37 -3.97 6.53 8.62
N ILE A 38 -5.00 7.06 7.94
CA ILE A 38 -4.91 7.49 6.54
C ILE A 38 -3.86 8.59 6.30
N ASP A 39 -3.69 9.51 7.24
CA ASP A 39 -2.72 10.62 7.16
C ASP A 39 -1.26 10.12 7.11
N GLN A 40 -0.98 8.96 7.70
CA GLN A 40 0.32 8.31 7.65
C GLN A 40 0.65 7.71 6.28
N TYR A 41 -0.34 7.55 5.41
CA TYR A 41 -0.18 7.16 4.00
C TYR A 41 -0.24 8.37 3.05
N GLY A 42 -0.24 9.59 3.57
CA GLY A 42 -0.25 10.81 2.75
C GLY A 42 1.03 10.99 1.93
N LEU A 43 0.88 11.39 0.66
CA LEU A 43 2.03 11.70 -0.19
C LEU A 43 2.57 13.10 0.08
N ASN A 44 3.88 13.21 0.27
CA ASN A 44 4.57 14.49 0.40
C ASN A 44 4.66 15.23 -0.95
N LYS A 45 5.01 16.53 -0.91
CA LYS A 45 5.06 17.39 -2.10
C LYS A 45 6.11 16.93 -3.12
N GLU A 46 7.26 16.43 -2.66
CA GLU A 46 8.34 15.97 -3.53
C GLU A 46 7.88 14.78 -4.38
N LEU A 47 7.32 13.76 -3.72
CA LEU A 47 6.80 12.56 -4.37
C LEU A 47 5.66 12.89 -5.33
N LYS A 48 4.73 13.77 -4.93
CA LYS A 48 3.64 14.24 -5.80
C LYS A 48 4.13 14.84 -7.13
N ASN A 49 5.33 15.42 -7.16
CA ASN A 49 5.87 16.06 -8.36
C ASN A 49 6.68 15.13 -9.28
N LYS A 50 7.11 13.95 -8.81
CA LYS A 50 7.91 13.00 -9.62
C LYS A 50 7.10 12.35 -10.74
N SER A 51 7.71 12.11 -11.90
CA SER A 51 7.12 11.25 -12.94
C SER A 51 7.13 9.78 -12.50
N ILE A 52 6.32 8.92 -13.15
CA ILE A 52 6.28 7.48 -12.85
C ILE A 52 7.65 6.84 -13.10
N GLU A 53 8.26 7.11 -14.26
CA GLU A 53 9.61 6.67 -14.64
C GLU A 53 10.69 6.93 -13.58
N THR A 54 10.56 8.01 -12.80
CA THR A 54 11.58 8.43 -11.82
C THR A 54 11.28 7.98 -10.40
N LEU A 55 10.16 7.28 -10.18
CA LEU A 55 9.84 6.72 -8.88
C LEU A 55 10.77 5.55 -8.58
N THR A 56 11.30 5.53 -7.37
CA THR A 56 11.90 4.30 -6.83
C THR A 56 10.81 3.29 -6.48
N HIS A 57 11.16 2.01 -6.37
CA HIS A 57 10.23 0.96 -5.94
C HIS A 57 9.51 1.29 -4.61
N ASN A 58 10.22 1.85 -3.64
CA ASN A 58 9.64 2.26 -2.35
C ASN A 58 8.68 3.47 -2.49
N GLU A 59 8.92 4.34 -3.47
CA GLU A 59 8.02 5.45 -3.76
C GLU A 59 6.76 4.99 -4.50
N MET A 60 6.90 4.05 -5.44
CA MET A 60 5.75 3.36 -6.06
C MET A 60 4.90 2.67 -4.99
N LYS A 61 5.53 2.00 -4.02
CA LYS A 61 4.86 1.40 -2.86
C LYS A 61 4.01 2.43 -2.11
N LYS A 62 4.62 3.54 -1.69
CA LYS A 62 3.91 4.61 -0.96
C LYS A 62 2.74 5.19 -1.76
N VAL A 63 2.92 5.37 -3.07
CA VAL A 63 1.84 5.83 -3.96
C VAL A 63 0.72 4.77 -4.02
N GLY A 64 1.06 3.48 -4.13
CA GLY A 64 0.12 2.36 -4.06
C GLY A 64 -0.69 2.33 -2.77
N GLU A 65 0.00 2.30 -1.62
CA GLU A 65 -0.62 2.33 -0.28
C GLU A 65 -1.55 3.53 -0.10
N HIS A 66 -1.12 4.73 -0.55
CA HIS A 66 -1.93 5.95 -0.54
C HIS A 66 -3.23 5.77 -1.32
N PHE A 67 -3.17 5.27 -2.55
CA PHE A 67 -4.40 5.09 -3.35
C PHE A 67 -5.31 4.01 -2.81
N VAL A 68 -4.79 2.92 -2.24
CA VAL A 68 -5.64 1.92 -1.61
C VAL A 68 -6.30 2.49 -0.36
N THR A 69 -5.58 3.21 0.50
CA THR A 69 -6.17 3.85 1.69
C THR A 69 -7.21 4.92 1.36
N GLU A 70 -6.97 5.78 0.37
CA GLU A 70 -7.97 6.77 -0.08
C GLU A 70 -9.25 6.09 -0.58
N GLN A 71 -9.14 4.96 -1.29
CA GLN A 71 -10.30 4.19 -1.73
C GLN A 71 -11.03 3.53 -0.56
N LEU A 72 -10.31 3.03 0.45
CA LEU A 72 -10.91 2.39 1.63
C LEU A 72 -11.55 3.39 2.58
N SER A 73 -11.14 4.67 2.54
CA SER A 73 -11.75 5.74 3.34
C SER A 73 -13.26 5.89 3.14
N VAL A 74 -13.80 5.41 2.01
CA VAL A 74 -15.24 5.45 1.72
C VAL A 74 -16.09 4.64 2.70
N PHE A 75 -15.50 3.71 3.46
CA PHE A 75 -16.19 2.97 4.52
C PHE A 75 -16.62 3.85 5.70
N GLU A 76 -15.97 5.00 5.87
CA GLU A 76 -16.32 6.01 6.88
C GLU A 76 -17.32 7.06 6.38
N PHE A 77 -17.66 7.04 5.09
CA PHE A 77 -18.46 8.09 4.50
C PHE A 77 -19.92 7.96 4.90
N ASN A 78 -20.55 9.11 5.15
CA ASN A 78 -21.94 9.19 5.60
C ASN A 78 -22.90 9.62 4.50
N ASN A 79 -22.38 10.00 3.34
CA ASN A 79 -23.19 10.36 2.18
C ASN A 79 -22.57 9.82 0.88
N LYS A 80 -23.45 9.52 -0.10
CA LYS A 80 -23.06 8.97 -1.40
C LYS A 80 -22.34 9.98 -2.29
N GLU A 81 -22.54 11.27 -2.06
CA GLU A 81 -21.98 12.30 -2.92
C GLU A 81 -20.48 12.47 -2.68
N ASP A 82 -20.05 12.38 -1.42
CA ASP A 82 -18.64 12.33 -1.03
C ASP A 82 -17.93 11.14 -1.70
N VAL A 83 -18.60 9.98 -1.82
CA VAL A 83 -18.03 8.81 -2.50
C VAL A 83 -17.81 9.09 -3.98
N LYS A 84 -18.76 9.76 -4.64
CA LYS A 84 -18.60 10.15 -6.05
C LYS A 84 -17.47 11.17 -6.21
N GLN A 85 -17.43 12.19 -5.35
CA GLN A 85 -16.35 13.18 -5.36
C GLN A 85 -14.99 12.51 -5.18
N LYS A 86 -14.86 11.60 -4.21
CA LYS A 86 -13.65 10.79 -4.00
C LYS A 86 -13.31 9.97 -5.25
N GLY A 87 -14.32 9.41 -5.93
CA GLY A 87 -14.14 8.74 -7.21
C GLY A 87 -13.53 9.66 -8.29
N GLU A 88 -14.01 10.90 -8.42
CA GLU A 88 -13.45 11.87 -9.37
C GLU A 88 -12.02 12.31 -8.98
N GLU A 89 -11.73 12.40 -7.68
CA GLU A 89 -10.40 12.70 -7.15
C GLU A 89 -9.39 11.60 -7.45
N LEU A 90 -9.78 10.33 -7.39
CA LEU A 90 -8.86 9.20 -7.50
C LEU A 90 -8.72 8.65 -8.92
N PHE A 91 -9.81 8.56 -9.68
CA PHE A 91 -9.83 7.82 -10.94
C PHE A 91 -9.67 8.71 -12.18
N VAL A 92 -9.07 8.14 -13.24
CA VAL A 92 -9.00 8.80 -14.55
C VAL A 92 -10.38 8.86 -15.22
N ASN A 93 -11.11 7.74 -15.22
CA ASN A 93 -12.36 7.59 -15.98
C ASN A 93 -13.62 7.93 -15.16
N ARG A 94 -13.47 8.48 -13.94
CA ARG A 94 -14.58 8.76 -13.00
C ARG A 94 -15.47 7.55 -12.69
N GLU A 95 -14.96 6.33 -12.88
CA GLU A 95 -15.67 5.10 -12.56
C GLU A 95 -15.72 4.91 -11.04
N CYS A 96 -16.62 5.64 -10.38
CA CYS A 96 -16.88 5.52 -8.94
C CYS A 96 -17.68 4.26 -8.58
N GLU A 97 -18.12 3.48 -9.57
CA GLU A 97 -18.97 2.31 -9.37
C GLU A 97 -18.36 1.31 -8.38
N GLN A 98 -17.05 1.06 -8.45
CA GLN A 98 -16.43 0.15 -7.50
C GLN A 98 -16.38 0.73 -6.09
N LEU A 99 -16.07 2.02 -5.92
CA LEU A 99 -16.14 2.68 -4.61
C LEU A 99 -17.56 2.63 -4.04
N MET A 100 -18.56 2.81 -4.90
CA MET A 100 -19.97 2.74 -4.51
C MET A 100 -20.39 1.36 -4.00
N ARG A 101 -19.70 0.27 -4.40
CA ARG A 101 -19.91 -1.07 -3.82
C ARG A 101 -19.45 -1.17 -2.37
N ASN A 102 -18.47 -0.35 -1.98
CA ASN A 102 -17.95 -0.31 -0.61
C ASN A 102 -18.76 0.64 0.28
N TYR A 103 -19.62 1.49 -0.29
CA TYR A 103 -20.40 2.45 0.48
C TYR A 103 -21.51 1.77 1.29
N TYR A 104 -21.37 1.81 2.61
CA TYR A 104 -22.45 1.53 3.56
C TYR A 104 -22.46 2.67 4.60
N PRO A 105 -23.53 3.50 4.66
CA PRO A 105 -23.51 4.71 5.47
C PRO A 105 -23.35 4.40 6.96
N ASN A 106 -22.46 5.15 7.64
CA ASN A 106 -22.17 5.03 9.07
C ASN A 106 -21.71 3.63 9.51
N HIS A 107 -21.09 2.85 8.62
CA HIS A 107 -20.68 1.50 8.94
C HIS A 107 -19.49 1.46 9.89
N PHE A 108 -18.44 2.20 9.52
CA PHE A 108 -17.17 2.22 10.21
C PHE A 108 -16.83 3.63 10.69
N ARG A 109 -16.01 3.67 11.74
CA ARG A 109 -15.35 4.86 12.27
C ARG A 109 -13.94 4.50 12.73
N ASP A 110 -13.07 5.49 12.81
CA ASP A 110 -11.70 5.33 13.30
C ASP A 110 -10.93 4.27 12.50
N LEU A 111 -10.99 4.37 11.18
CA LEU A 111 -10.38 3.39 10.27
C LEU A 111 -8.85 3.40 10.38
N GLU A 112 -8.31 2.20 10.47
CA GLU A 112 -6.89 1.94 10.43
C GLU A 112 -6.58 0.87 9.38
N TYR A 113 -5.40 0.97 8.76
CA TYR A 113 -5.01 0.15 7.62
C TYR A 113 -3.67 -0.52 7.83
N LYS A 114 -3.56 -1.77 7.39
CA LYS A 114 -2.32 -2.54 7.31
C LYS A 114 -2.26 -3.26 5.96
N PHE A 115 -1.11 -3.21 5.31
CA PHE A 115 -0.88 -3.91 4.03
C PHE A 115 0.06 -5.10 4.21
N THR A 116 -0.22 -6.18 3.49
CA THR A 116 0.65 -7.36 3.34
C THR A 116 0.62 -7.85 1.90
N ASP A 117 1.51 -8.79 1.56
CA ASP A 117 1.55 -9.44 0.24
C ASP A 117 1.63 -8.41 -0.90
N GLU A 118 2.44 -7.38 -0.68
CA GLU A 118 2.55 -6.24 -1.56
C GLU A 118 3.47 -6.57 -2.75
N GLU A 119 2.97 -6.32 -3.96
CA GLU A 119 3.73 -6.53 -5.19
C GLU A 119 3.59 -5.30 -6.09
N ILE A 120 4.71 -4.85 -6.64
CA ILE A 120 4.74 -3.75 -7.62
C ILE A 120 5.28 -4.30 -8.93
N ARG A 121 4.55 -4.02 -10.00
CA ARG A 121 4.96 -4.36 -11.37
C ARG A 121 4.98 -3.09 -12.21
N GLU A 122 6.17 -2.68 -12.63
CA GLU A 122 6.33 -1.64 -13.64
C GLU A 122 5.78 -2.16 -14.97
N GLU A 123 4.84 -1.42 -15.58
CA GLU A 123 4.27 -1.81 -16.88
C GLU A 123 4.86 -0.98 -18.01
N THR A 124 4.97 0.33 -17.80
CA THR A 124 5.54 1.31 -18.74
C THR A 124 6.20 2.45 -17.95
N ASP A 125 6.95 3.32 -18.64
CA ASP A 125 7.51 4.54 -18.03
C ASP A 125 6.43 5.51 -17.50
N GLU A 126 5.17 5.28 -17.87
CA GLU A 126 4.01 6.08 -17.49
C GLU A 126 3.04 5.36 -16.54
N SER A 127 3.28 4.08 -16.23
CA SER A 127 2.36 3.31 -15.40
C SER A 127 3.00 2.13 -14.65
N PHE A 128 2.47 1.85 -13.47
CA PHE A 128 2.78 0.65 -12.71
C PHE A 128 1.52 0.06 -12.09
N ARG A 129 1.54 -1.24 -11.82
CA ARG A 129 0.55 -1.92 -10.99
C ARG A 129 1.05 -2.08 -9.57
N TYR A 130 0.15 -1.89 -8.63
CA TYR A 130 0.32 -2.20 -7.22
C TYR A 130 -0.73 -3.22 -6.81
N HIS A 131 -0.27 -4.33 -6.25
CA HIS A 131 -1.09 -5.35 -5.62
C HIS A 131 -0.83 -5.34 -4.12
N ALA A 132 -1.87 -5.49 -3.32
CA ALA A 132 -1.75 -5.67 -1.88
C ALA A 132 -2.97 -6.38 -1.30
N VAL A 133 -2.73 -7.09 -0.19
CA VAL A 133 -3.76 -7.46 0.76
C VAL A 133 -3.90 -6.32 1.76
N ALA A 134 -5.07 -5.68 1.77
CA ALA A 134 -5.42 -4.64 2.73
C ALA A 134 -6.24 -5.23 3.88
N TYR A 135 -5.71 -5.08 5.09
CA TYR A 135 -6.44 -5.26 6.34
C TYR A 135 -6.96 -3.89 6.78
N VAL A 136 -8.25 -3.82 7.04
CA VAL A 136 -8.92 -2.62 7.50
C VAL A 136 -9.59 -2.93 8.82
N ALA A 137 -9.33 -2.09 9.81
CA ALA A 137 -9.98 -2.18 11.11
C ALA A 137 -10.71 -0.87 11.41
N GLY A 138 -11.84 -0.96 12.10
CA GLY A 138 -12.56 0.22 12.56
C GLY A 138 -13.60 -0.13 13.61
N THR A 139 -14.27 0.88 14.13
CA THR A 139 -15.37 0.74 15.08
C THR A 139 -16.69 0.62 14.32
N GLU A 140 -17.35 -0.53 14.48
CA GLU A 140 -18.69 -0.82 13.99
C GLU A 140 -19.59 -1.15 15.19
N ASN A 141 -20.71 -0.44 15.35
CA ASN A 141 -21.67 -0.67 16.44
C ASN A 141 -21.02 -0.70 17.86
N GLY A 142 -19.98 0.13 18.07
CA GLY A 142 -19.26 0.23 19.34
C GLY A 142 -18.26 -0.91 19.60
N LYS A 143 -17.97 -1.76 18.60
CA LYS A 143 -16.97 -2.82 18.68
C LYS A 143 -15.96 -2.68 17.55
N ARG A 144 -14.72 -3.11 17.79
CA ARG A 144 -13.71 -3.23 16.73
C ARG A 144 -14.13 -4.35 15.77
N SER A 145 -14.17 -4.04 14.49
CA SER A 145 -14.47 -4.94 13.38
C SER A 145 -13.33 -4.84 12.37
N GLU A 146 -12.98 -5.94 11.73
CA GLU A 146 -11.87 -6.03 10.79
C GLU A 146 -12.31 -6.71 9.50
N MET A 147 -11.80 -6.24 8.37
CA MET A 147 -12.03 -6.84 7.06
C MET A 147 -10.72 -6.99 6.29
N LYS A 148 -10.72 -7.94 5.37
CA LYS A 148 -9.59 -8.24 4.49
C LYS A 148 -10.02 -8.08 3.04
N LEU A 149 -9.27 -7.31 2.27
CA LEU A 149 -9.56 -7.00 0.88
C LEU A 149 -8.30 -7.19 0.03
N ASN A 150 -8.42 -7.87 -1.10
CA ASN A 150 -7.36 -7.92 -2.10
C ASN A 150 -7.55 -6.76 -3.07
N TYR A 151 -6.48 -6.01 -3.32
CA TYR A 151 -6.45 -4.89 -4.26
C TYR A 151 -5.42 -5.15 -5.36
N GLU A 152 -5.83 -4.84 -6.59
CA GLU A 152 -4.93 -4.63 -7.71
C GLU A 152 -5.31 -3.28 -8.34
N ILE A 153 -4.38 -2.34 -8.38
CA ILE A 153 -4.60 -1.03 -8.99
C ILE A 153 -3.50 -0.71 -9.99
N LYS A 154 -3.90 -0.15 -11.14
CA LYS A 154 -2.98 0.44 -12.11
C LYS A 154 -2.93 1.95 -11.90
N ILE A 155 -1.75 2.47 -11.67
CA ILE A 155 -1.51 3.86 -11.35
C ILE A 155 -0.80 4.53 -12.53
N VAL A 156 -1.28 5.72 -12.88
CA VAL A 156 -0.75 6.57 -13.93
C VAL A 156 -0.59 7.99 -13.41
N LYS A 157 0.06 8.85 -14.21
CA LYS A 157 0.15 10.28 -13.92
C LYS A 157 -0.49 11.09 -15.05
N VAL A 158 -1.60 11.77 -14.77
CA VAL A 158 -2.34 12.59 -15.73
C VAL A 158 -2.25 14.04 -15.29
N ASN A 159 -1.80 14.93 -16.17
CA ASN A 159 -1.63 16.36 -15.87
C ASN A 159 -0.82 16.62 -14.58
N ASN A 160 0.29 15.88 -14.41
CA ASN A 160 1.15 15.88 -13.22
C ASN A 160 0.49 15.40 -11.90
N ILE A 161 -0.69 14.80 -11.96
CA ILE A 161 -1.41 14.27 -10.80
C ILE A 161 -1.47 12.75 -10.92
N PHE A 162 -1.10 12.02 -9.87
CA PHE A 162 -1.29 10.57 -9.86
C PHE A 162 -2.77 10.24 -9.84
N LYS A 163 -3.17 9.19 -10.57
CA LYS A 163 -4.54 8.71 -10.68
C LYS A 163 -4.55 7.19 -10.81
N VAL A 164 -5.66 6.60 -10.42
CA VAL A 164 -5.97 5.18 -10.67
C VAL A 164 -6.64 5.07 -12.04
N LEU A 165 -6.03 4.29 -12.94
CA LEU A 165 -6.58 4.00 -14.26
C LEU A 165 -7.47 2.76 -14.23
N GLU A 166 -7.03 1.71 -13.55
CA GLU A 166 -7.77 0.45 -13.41
C GLU A 166 -7.74 0.02 -11.95
N GLN A 167 -8.83 -0.61 -11.51
CA GLN A 167 -8.91 -1.17 -10.18
C GLN A 167 -9.71 -2.46 -10.17
N LYS A 168 -9.18 -3.44 -9.43
CA LYS A 168 -9.87 -4.67 -9.09
C LYS A 168 -9.80 -4.85 -7.58
N GLN A 169 -10.93 -5.18 -6.99
CA GLN A 169 -11.05 -5.50 -5.57
C GLN A 169 -11.91 -6.74 -5.40
N TYR A 170 -11.46 -7.61 -4.50
CA TYR A 170 -12.17 -8.83 -4.16
C TYR A 170 -12.11 -9.04 -2.64
N VAL A 171 -13.25 -9.42 -2.07
CA VAL A 171 -13.34 -9.89 -0.69
C VAL A 171 -12.81 -11.32 -0.64
N GLN A 172 -12.00 -11.65 0.37
CA GLN A 172 -11.51 -13.01 0.60
C GLN A 172 -12.29 -13.70 1.72
#